data_AF-A0A9D4X291-F1
#
_entry.id   AF-A0A9D4X291-F1
#
_cell.length_a   1.000
_cell.length_b   1.000
_cell.length_c   1.000
_cell.angle_alpha   90.00
_cell.angle_beta   90.00
_cell.angle_gamma   90.00
#
_symmetry.space_group_name_H-M   'P 1'
#
loop_
_entity.id
_entity.type
_entity.pdbx_description
1 polymer ?
#
loop_
_entity_poly.entity_id
_entity_poly.type
_entity_poly.pdbx_seq_one_letter_code
_entity_poly.pdbx_strand_id
1 'polypeptide(L)'
;MFDRVELKLKWYGSKSVVKYPRCSIRRQSTYADAEEDLSMVFTLASTWTLFFAFGSSACVGPMFYTIRLAHQNALNSGLSYGSQGSELGFLFMVNTIIFMALGFVIGYPVASASVKVLQGLWRNDLAALKGSCPNCAEEVFAFVKTDNSNSPHRAKCHVCECLLEFCTEVEQSTSRFGRQWVYGRIYLVRKSRRQREL
;
A
#
# COMPACT_ATOMS: atom_id res chain seq x y z
N MET A 1 -25.22 -6.44 -25.66
CA MET A 1 -26.19 -5.75 -24.77
C MET A 1 -26.15 -6.30 -23.34
N PHE A 2 -26.01 -7.62 -23.16
CA PHE A 2 -25.91 -8.27 -21.84
C PHE A 2 -24.66 -7.87 -21.03
N ASP A 3 -23.50 -7.74 -21.68
CA ASP A 3 -22.24 -7.38 -21.00
C ASP A 3 -22.32 -6.05 -20.25
N ARG A 4 -23.06 -5.07 -20.77
CA ARG A 4 -23.23 -3.76 -20.12
C ARG A 4 -24.12 -3.84 -18.88
N VAL A 5 -25.10 -4.73 -18.88
CA VAL A 5 -25.95 -5.01 -17.71
C VAL A 5 -25.14 -5.76 -16.66
N GLU A 6 -24.34 -6.73 -17.11
CA GLU A 6 -23.42 -7.48 -16.25
C GLU A 6 -22.44 -6.56 -15.53
N LEU A 7 -21.79 -5.65 -16.25
CA LEU A 7 -20.84 -4.68 -15.68
C LEU A 7 -21.52 -3.76 -14.66
N LYS A 8 -22.71 -3.24 -14.97
CA LYS A 8 -23.47 -2.42 -14.00
C LYS A 8 -23.82 -3.21 -12.74
N LEU A 9 -24.26 -4.46 -12.88
CA LEU A 9 -24.60 -5.30 -11.74
C LEU A 9 -23.37 -5.67 -10.89
N LYS A 10 -22.19 -5.87 -11.51
CA LYS A 10 -20.91 -6.01 -10.81
C LYS A 10 -20.55 -4.74 -10.04
N TRP A 11 -20.74 -3.57 -10.65
CA TRP A 11 -20.54 -2.30 -9.97
C TRP A 11 -21.46 -2.09 -8.76
N TYR A 12 -22.70 -2.59 -8.83
CA TYR A 12 -23.62 -2.61 -7.68
C TYR A 12 -23.32 -3.71 -6.65
N GLY A 13 -22.28 -4.54 -6.85
CA GLY A 13 -21.90 -5.62 -5.92
C GLY A 13 -22.88 -6.80 -5.91
N SER A 14 -23.60 -7.04 -7.01
CA SER A 14 -24.58 -8.13 -7.07
C SER A 14 -23.91 -9.50 -7.13
N LYS A 15 -24.17 -10.33 -6.11
CA LYS A 15 -23.70 -11.74 -6.04
C LYS A 15 -24.19 -12.59 -7.22
N SER A 16 -25.30 -12.23 -7.86
CA SER A 16 -25.87 -12.96 -9.00
C SER A 16 -24.98 -12.94 -10.24
N VAL A 17 -24.01 -12.03 -10.28
CA VAL A 17 -23.16 -11.78 -11.45
C VAL A 17 -21.72 -12.26 -11.26
N VAL A 18 -21.39 -12.71 -10.05
CA VAL A 18 -20.10 -13.33 -9.74
C VAL A 18 -19.99 -14.66 -10.50
N LYS A 19 -19.02 -14.75 -11.41
CA LYS A 19 -18.77 -15.99 -12.15
C LYS A 19 -17.77 -16.85 -11.37
N TYR A 20 -18.29 -17.95 -10.82
CA TYR A 20 -17.54 -19.13 -10.38
C TYR A 20 -16.67 -19.70 -11.52
N PRO A 21 -15.67 -20.58 -11.26
CA PRO A 21 -14.67 -20.96 -12.24
C PRO A 21 -15.27 -21.37 -13.60
N ARG A 22 -14.88 -20.65 -14.66
CA ARG A 22 -15.28 -20.93 -16.04
C ARG A 22 -14.09 -21.32 -16.88
N CYS A 23 -14.34 -22.08 -17.94
CA CYS A 23 -13.33 -22.36 -18.95
C CYS A 23 -13.31 -21.21 -19.99
N SER A 24 -12.17 -20.56 -20.15
CA SER A 24 -11.94 -19.66 -21.27
C SER A 24 -11.63 -20.48 -22.51
N ILE A 25 -12.49 -20.40 -23.53
CA ILE A 25 -12.24 -21.05 -24.82
C ILE A 25 -11.00 -20.45 -25.50
N ARG A 26 -10.82 -19.12 -25.39
CA ARG A 26 -9.73 -18.39 -26.05
C ARG A 26 -8.35 -18.71 -25.46
N ARG A 27 -8.23 -18.82 -24.13
CA ARG A 27 -6.97 -19.14 -23.44
C ARG A 27 -6.80 -20.63 -23.10
N GLN A 28 -7.82 -21.45 -23.36
CA GLN A 28 -7.88 -22.86 -22.96
C GLN A 28 -7.54 -23.09 -21.47
N SER A 29 -7.91 -22.13 -20.62
CA SER A 29 -7.59 -22.09 -19.19
C SER A 29 -8.82 -21.81 -18.36
N THR A 30 -8.88 -22.34 -17.14
CA THR A 30 -9.93 -21.96 -16.19
C THR A 30 -9.65 -20.56 -15.63
N TYR A 31 -10.71 -19.78 -15.43
CA TYR A 31 -10.62 -18.47 -14.82
C TYR A 31 -11.75 -18.25 -13.82
N ALA A 32 -11.48 -17.41 -12.83
CA ALA A 32 -12.46 -16.93 -11.87
C ALA A 32 -12.47 -15.38 -11.90
N ASP A 33 -13.61 -14.80 -11.55
CA ASP A 33 -13.75 -13.36 -11.45
C ASP A 33 -13.02 -12.84 -10.19
N ALA A 34 -12.44 -11.65 -10.28
CA ALA A 34 -11.81 -10.95 -9.17
C ALA A 34 -12.38 -9.53 -9.05
N GLU A 35 -12.62 -9.12 -7.82
CA GLU A 35 -13.19 -7.82 -7.47
C GLU A 35 -12.13 -6.97 -6.77
N GLU A 36 -12.28 -5.65 -6.85
CA GLU A 36 -11.44 -4.73 -6.08
C GLU A 36 -11.73 -4.88 -4.58
N ASP A 37 -10.69 -5.08 -3.79
CA ASP A 37 -10.79 -5.10 -2.33
C ASP A 37 -10.29 -3.79 -1.74
N LEU A 38 -11.22 -2.84 -1.60
CA LEU A 38 -10.95 -1.53 -1.00
C LEU A 38 -10.49 -1.65 0.46
N SER A 39 -10.90 -2.70 1.17
CA SER A 39 -10.50 -2.90 2.57
C SER A 39 -9.01 -3.18 2.67
N MET A 40 -8.47 -3.97 1.74
CA MET A 40 -7.04 -4.29 1.69
C MET A 40 -6.18 -3.10 1.25
N VAL A 41 -6.69 -2.24 0.37
CA VAL A 41 -6.03 -0.98 0.02
C VAL A 41 -6.02 -0.03 1.22
N PHE A 42 -7.14 0.05 1.96
CA PHE A 42 -7.25 0.90 3.14
C PHE A 42 -6.34 0.43 4.28
N THR A 43 -6.22 -0.88 4.52
CA THR A 43 -5.28 -1.41 5.52
C THR A 43 -3.85 -1.08 5.14
N LEU A 44 -3.46 -1.27 3.88
CA LEU A 44 -2.13 -0.90 3.40
C LEU A 44 -1.87 0.62 3.60
N ALA A 45 -2.82 1.47 3.20
CA ALA A 45 -2.72 2.91 3.40
C ALA A 45 -2.59 3.29 4.89
N SER A 46 -3.38 2.67 5.76
CA SER A 46 -3.35 2.88 7.20
C SER A 46 -2.00 2.47 7.80
N THR A 47 -1.49 1.28 7.46
CA THR A 47 -0.18 0.81 7.92
C THR A 47 0.95 1.75 7.50
N TRP A 48 0.96 2.20 6.24
CA TRP A 48 1.97 3.15 5.78
C TRP A 48 1.81 4.56 6.38
N THR A 49 0.58 4.97 6.70
CA THR A 49 0.33 6.22 7.43
C THR A 49 0.92 6.16 8.84
N LEU A 50 0.85 5.01 9.52
CA LEU A 50 1.49 4.81 10.81
C LEU A 50 3.03 4.89 10.71
N PHE A 51 3.62 4.27 9.69
CA PHE A 51 5.07 4.40 9.45
C PHE A 51 5.48 5.85 9.16
N PHE A 52 4.68 6.55 8.35
CA PHE A 52 4.90 7.97 8.10
C PHE A 52 4.80 8.81 9.39
N ALA A 53 3.79 8.57 10.22
CA ALA A 53 3.61 9.26 11.49
C ALA A 53 4.77 8.97 12.46
N PHE A 54 5.22 7.71 12.54
CA PHE A 54 6.36 7.33 13.35
C PHE A 54 7.66 7.98 12.87
N GLY A 55 7.96 7.91 11.57
CA GLY A 55 9.13 8.55 10.98
C GLY A 55 9.11 10.08 11.15
N SER A 56 7.94 10.70 10.99
CA SER A 56 7.77 12.14 11.21
C SER A 56 7.94 12.52 12.68
N SER A 57 7.40 11.72 13.61
CA SER A 57 7.57 11.93 15.05
C SER A 57 9.03 11.81 15.47
N ALA A 58 9.79 10.86 14.91
CA ALA A 58 11.22 10.73 15.17
C ALA A 58 12.04 11.95 14.70
N CYS A 59 11.60 12.64 13.65
CA CYS A 59 12.23 13.89 13.19
C CYS A 59 11.79 15.11 14.02
N VAL A 60 10.48 15.23 14.29
CA VAL A 60 9.88 16.43 14.92
C VAL A 60 9.97 16.40 16.45
N GLY A 61 9.96 15.22 17.06
CA GLY A 61 10.05 15.06 18.52
C GLY A 61 11.28 15.72 19.13
N PRO A 62 12.50 15.45 18.60
CA PRO A 62 13.72 16.16 19.01
C PRO A 62 13.60 17.69 18.85
N MET A 63 13.07 18.18 17.72
CA MET A 63 12.86 19.62 17.50
C MET A 63 11.97 20.22 18.59
N PHE A 64 10.81 19.59 18.85
CA PHE A 64 9.85 20.09 19.82
C PHE A 64 10.40 20.05 21.25
N TYR A 65 11.16 19.00 21.59
CA TYR A 65 11.81 18.88 22.89
C TYR A 65 12.83 20.00 23.12
N THR A 66 13.67 20.29 22.13
CA THR A 66 14.68 21.36 22.23
C THR A 66 14.06 22.74 22.34
N ILE A 67 12.99 23.01 21.58
CA ILE A 67 12.23 24.27 21.66
C ILE A 67 11.61 24.42 23.06
N ARG A 68 10.98 23.36 23.58
CA ARG A 68 10.37 23.37 24.93
C ARG A 68 11.42 23.64 26.00
N LEU A 69 12.59 23.02 25.88
CA LEU A 69 13.68 23.18 26.84
C LEU A 69 14.31 24.58 26.76
N ALA A 70 14.48 25.12 25.56
CA ALA A 70 14.90 26.50 25.35
C ALA A 70 13.91 27.50 25.97
N HIS A 71 12.60 27.26 25.81
CA HIS A 71 11.56 28.10 26.42
C HIS A 71 11.57 28.02 27.95
N GLN A 72 11.73 26.83 28.52
CA GLN A 72 11.87 26.65 29.98
C GLN A 72 13.13 27.32 30.52
N ASN A 73 14.25 27.19 29.81
CA ASN A 73 15.50 27.85 30.18
C ASN A 73 15.36 29.38 30.09
N ALA A 74 14.73 29.93 29.05
CA ALA A 74 14.47 31.36 28.95
C ALA A 74 13.59 31.89 30.11
N LEU A 75 12.58 31.13 30.54
CA LEU A 75 11.76 31.47 31.71
C LEU A 75 12.56 31.40 33.02
N ASN A 76 13.41 30.38 33.20
CA ASN A 76 14.21 30.19 34.41
C ASN A 76 15.41 31.16 34.49
N SER A 77 16.01 31.52 33.36
CA SER A 77 17.10 32.50 33.28
C SER A 77 16.64 33.94 33.53
N GLY A 78 15.33 34.22 33.39
CA GLY A 78 14.74 35.45 33.94
C GLY A 78 14.80 35.54 35.47
N LEU A 79 15.12 34.44 36.17
CA LEU A 79 15.05 34.33 37.63
C LEU A 79 16.40 34.03 38.33
N SER A 80 17.49 33.68 37.63
CA SER A 80 18.76 33.33 38.31
C SER A 80 20.01 33.67 37.48
N TYR A 81 20.78 34.65 37.97
CA TYR A 81 22.09 35.04 37.47
C TYR A 81 23.17 34.35 38.34
N GLY A 82 23.86 33.33 37.83
CA GLY A 82 24.85 32.56 38.59
C GLY A 82 25.85 31.81 37.70
N SER A 83 27.13 32.09 37.88
CA SER A 83 28.24 31.87 36.95
C SER A 83 28.85 30.45 36.94
N GLN A 84 28.08 29.41 36.61
CA GLN A 84 28.61 28.03 36.45
C GLN A 84 28.15 27.30 35.17
N GLY A 85 27.72 28.02 34.13
CA GLY A 85 26.98 27.44 33.00
C GLY A 85 27.78 27.04 31.73
N SER A 86 29.08 27.34 31.62
CA SER A 86 29.74 27.34 30.29
C SER A 86 30.15 25.95 29.78
N GLU A 87 30.60 25.03 30.64
CA GLU A 87 31.04 23.69 30.23
C GLU A 87 29.84 22.73 30.10
N LEU A 88 28.87 22.84 31.03
CA LEU A 88 27.61 22.10 30.99
C LEU A 88 26.73 22.52 29.80
N GLY A 89 26.74 23.82 29.45
CA GLY A 89 26.03 24.35 28.28
C GLY A 89 26.59 23.84 26.95
N PHE A 90 27.90 23.65 26.84
CA PHE A 90 28.53 23.07 25.65
C PHE A 90 28.18 21.60 25.46
N LEU A 91 28.28 20.77 26.50
CA LEU A 91 27.87 19.35 26.45
C LEU A 91 26.37 19.20 26.14
N PHE A 92 25.54 20.07 26.71
CA PHE A 92 24.11 20.12 26.43
C PHE A 92 23.81 20.46 24.96
N MET A 93 24.54 21.43 24.38
CA MET A 93 24.43 21.78 22.97
C MET A 93 24.86 20.62 22.05
N VAL A 94 25.99 19.98 22.35
CA VAL A 94 26.48 18.83 21.56
C VAL A 94 25.51 17.66 21.62
N ASN A 95 25.01 17.30 22.81
CA ASN A 95 24.00 16.24 22.97
C ASN A 95 22.70 16.57 22.23
N THR A 96 22.30 17.84 22.21
CA THR A 96 21.14 18.31 21.45
C THR A 96 21.33 18.13 19.96
N ILE A 97 22.49 18.53 19.41
CA ILE A 97 22.81 18.37 17.99
C ILE A 97 22.84 16.89 17.60
N ILE A 98 23.45 16.04 18.44
CA ILE A 98 23.53 14.59 18.21
C ILE A 98 22.11 13.98 18.22
N PHE A 99 21.27 14.34 19.18
CA PHE A 99 19.90 13.82 19.29
C PHE A 99 19.02 14.23 18.09
N MET A 100 19.17 15.48 17.63
CA MET A 100 18.50 15.97 16.42
C MET A 100 19.00 15.23 15.17
N ALA A 101 20.32 15.11 15.01
CA ALA A 101 20.92 14.43 13.87
C ALA A 101 20.50 12.96 13.81
N LEU A 102 20.49 12.25 14.94
CA LEU A 102 20.01 10.86 15.03
C LEU A 102 18.53 10.75 14.65
N GLY A 103 17.68 11.66 15.16
CA GLY A 103 16.26 11.71 14.82
C GLY A 103 16.02 11.86 13.32
N PHE A 104 16.78 12.75 12.65
CA PHE A 104 16.70 12.93 11.21
C PHE A 104 17.23 11.75 10.41
N VAL A 105 18.39 11.19 10.79
CA VAL A 105 19.02 10.05 10.09
C VAL A 105 18.11 8.82 10.12
N ILE A 106 17.37 8.61 11.20
CA ILE A 106 16.47 7.46 11.35
C ILE A 106 15.06 7.77 10.80
N GLY A 107 14.51 8.94 11.10
CA GLY A 107 13.13 9.29 10.76
C GLY A 107 12.91 9.65 9.28
N TYR A 108 13.86 10.36 8.66
CA TYR A 108 13.75 10.78 7.26
C TYR A 108 13.63 9.63 6.24
N PRO A 109 14.45 8.56 6.28
CA PRO A 109 14.30 7.45 5.34
C PRO A 109 12.95 6.73 5.49
N VAL A 110 12.46 6.57 6.73
CA VAL A 110 11.16 5.95 7.00
C VAL A 110 10.01 6.82 6.48
N ALA A 111 10.04 8.11 6.76
CA ALA A 111 9.03 9.05 6.30
C ALA A 111 9.01 9.15 4.76
N SER A 112 10.17 9.30 4.12
CA SER A 112 10.27 9.45 2.66
C SER A 112 9.86 8.19 1.90
N ALA A 113 10.19 6.99 2.39
CA ALA A 113 9.71 5.74 1.82
C ALA A 113 8.18 5.63 1.91
N SER A 114 7.61 5.98 3.06
CA SER A 114 6.17 5.94 3.29
C SER A 114 5.41 6.89 2.37
N VAL A 115 5.91 8.12 2.18
CA VAL A 115 5.32 9.09 1.25
C VAL A 115 5.27 8.56 -0.18
N LYS A 116 6.33 7.89 -0.66
CA LYS A 116 6.34 7.32 -2.02
C LYS A 116 5.24 6.27 -2.21
N VAL A 117 5.02 5.42 -1.21
CA VAL A 117 3.97 4.40 -1.28
C VAL A 117 2.57 5.02 -1.19
N LEU A 118 2.35 5.95 -0.26
CA LEU A 118 1.09 6.68 -0.17
C LEU A 118 0.79 7.46 -1.46
N GLN A 119 1.80 8.05 -2.10
CA GLN A 119 1.65 8.75 -3.36
C GLN A 119 1.22 7.81 -4.50
N GLY A 120 1.79 6.59 -4.55
CA GLY A 120 1.37 5.57 -5.52
C GLY A 120 -0.07 5.11 -5.29
N LEU A 121 -0.46 4.90 -4.02
CA LEU A 121 -1.85 4.57 -3.67
C LEU A 121 -2.81 5.71 -4.04
N TRP A 122 -2.42 6.96 -3.79
CA TRP A 122 -3.23 8.14 -4.11
C TRP A 122 -3.44 8.33 -5.62
N ARG A 123 -2.46 7.94 -6.44
CA ARG A 123 -2.58 7.99 -7.91
C ARG A 123 -3.45 6.87 -8.48
N ASN A 124 -3.94 5.94 -7.65
CA ASN A 124 -4.64 4.71 -8.06
C ASN A 124 -3.79 3.79 -8.94
N ASP A 125 -2.45 3.88 -8.81
CA ASP A 125 -1.50 3.06 -9.57
C ASP A 125 -1.52 1.59 -9.11
N LEU A 126 -2.07 1.32 -7.92
CA LEU A 126 -2.17 -0.01 -7.32
C LEU A 126 -3.64 -0.36 -7.00
N ALA A 127 -4.11 -1.49 -7.50
CA ALA A 127 -5.40 -2.08 -7.15
C ALA A 127 -5.18 -3.39 -6.40
N ALA A 128 -5.84 -3.58 -5.26
CA ALA A 128 -5.91 -4.88 -4.61
C ALA A 128 -7.07 -5.67 -5.22
N LEU A 129 -6.78 -6.83 -5.80
CA LEU A 129 -7.79 -7.74 -6.32
C LEU A 129 -7.97 -8.91 -5.35
N LYS A 130 -9.23 -9.24 -5.08
CA LYS A 130 -9.67 -10.42 -4.34
C LYS A 130 -10.49 -11.32 -5.27
N GLY A 131 -10.23 -12.62 -5.26
CA GLY A 131 -11.06 -13.59 -5.98
C GLY A 131 -10.80 -15.02 -5.55
N SER A 132 -11.58 -15.96 -6.07
CA SER A 132 -11.43 -17.38 -5.75
C SER A 132 -10.40 -18.07 -6.66
N CYS A 133 -9.62 -18.99 -6.10
CA CYS A 133 -8.73 -19.82 -6.88
C CYS A 133 -9.55 -20.73 -7.81
N PRO A 134 -9.30 -20.74 -9.14
CA PRO A 134 -10.04 -21.58 -10.07
C PRO A 134 -9.79 -23.10 -9.91
N ASN A 135 -8.83 -23.50 -9.07
CA ASN A 135 -8.51 -24.91 -8.78
C ASN A 135 -9.11 -25.42 -7.46
N CYS A 136 -8.92 -24.68 -6.36
CA CYS A 136 -9.33 -25.11 -5.01
C CYS A 136 -10.43 -24.24 -4.38
N ALA A 137 -10.93 -23.23 -5.09
CA ALA A 137 -11.94 -22.26 -4.64
C ALA A 137 -11.54 -21.36 -3.45
N GLU A 138 -10.31 -21.49 -2.93
CA GLU A 138 -9.80 -20.66 -1.84
C GLU A 138 -9.68 -19.17 -2.23
N GLU A 139 -9.90 -18.26 -1.28
CA GLU A 139 -9.74 -16.82 -1.51
C GLU A 139 -8.27 -16.44 -1.71
N VAL A 140 -7.95 -15.76 -2.82
CA VAL A 140 -6.61 -15.29 -3.15
C VAL A 140 -6.61 -13.78 -3.39
N PHE A 141 -5.51 -13.16 -2.99
CA PHE A 141 -5.33 -11.71 -3.04
C PHE A 141 -4.05 -11.38 -3.80
N ALA A 142 -4.09 -10.32 -4.59
CA ALA A 142 -2.89 -9.77 -5.24
C ALA A 142 -3.02 -8.25 -5.41
N PHE A 143 -1.91 -7.55 -5.18
CA PHE A 143 -1.78 -6.15 -5.57
C PHE A 143 -1.31 -6.09 -7.01
N VAL A 144 -2.13 -5.55 -7.90
CA VAL A 144 -1.83 -5.42 -9.33
C VAL A 144 -1.68 -3.95 -9.66
N LYS A 145 -0.70 -3.62 -10.50
CA LYS A 145 -0.55 -2.25 -11.00
C LYS A 145 -1.66 -1.96 -12.01
N THR A 146 -2.28 -0.80 -11.88
CA THR A 146 -3.34 -0.32 -12.78
C THR A 146 -2.78 0.29 -14.07
N ASP A 147 -1.46 0.48 -14.14
CA ASP A 147 -0.75 1.05 -15.30
C ASP A 147 -1.08 0.29 -16.60
N ASN A 148 -1.25 1.02 -17.70
CA ASN A 148 -1.54 0.51 -19.06
C ASN A 148 -0.53 -0.51 -19.62
N SER A 149 0.53 -0.85 -18.89
CA SER A 149 1.32 -2.03 -19.17
C SER A 149 0.47 -3.26 -18.86
N ASN A 150 -0.10 -3.89 -19.88
CA ASN A 150 -0.84 -5.17 -19.83
C ASN A 150 -0.01 -6.36 -19.29
N SER A 151 1.01 -6.15 -18.47
CA SER A 151 1.79 -7.21 -17.84
C SER A 151 0.94 -7.86 -16.74
N PRO A 152 0.53 -9.11 -16.93
CA PRO A 152 -0.31 -9.77 -15.94
C PRO A 152 0.54 -10.11 -14.71
N HIS A 153 -0.03 -9.92 -13.52
CA HIS A 153 0.68 -10.26 -12.28
C HIS A 153 0.56 -11.75 -12.01
N ARG A 154 1.69 -12.44 -11.80
CA ARG A 154 1.70 -13.86 -11.44
C ARG A 154 1.87 -14.03 -9.94
N ALA A 155 1.04 -14.87 -9.33
CA ALA A 155 1.17 -15.27 -7.94
C ALA A 155 0.83 -16.75 -7.80
N LYS A 156 1.20 -17.38 -6.69
CA LYS A 156 0.79 -18.77 -6.40
C LYS A 156 -0.39 -18.75 -5.45
N CYS A 157 -1.32 -19.70 -5.62
CA CYS A 157 -2.30 -19.98 -4.59
C CYS A 157 -1.59 -20.44 -3.32
N HIS A 158 -1.99 -19.92 -2.16
CA HIS A 158 -1.37 -20.26 -0.89
C HIS A 158 -1.76 -21.66 -0.36
N VAL A 159 -2.85 -22.26 -0.86
CA VAL A 159 -3.28 -23.62 -0.50
C VAL A 159 -2.78 -24.65 -1.51
N CYS A 160 -3.15 -24.50 -2.78
CA CYS A 160 -2.85 -25.53 -3.81
C CYS A 160 -1.57 -25.26 -4.61
N GLU A 161 -0.83 -24.19 -4.31
CA GLU A 161 0.42 -23.78 -4.97
C GLU A 161 0.36 -23.59 -6.49
N CYS A 162 -0.84 -23.65 -7.07
CA CYS A 162 -1.05 -23.46 -8.49
C CYS A 162 -0.67 -22.03 -8.89
N LEU A 163 -0.06 -21.89 -10.07
CA LEU A 163 0.32 -20.59 -10.59
C LEU A 163 -0.93 -19.90 -11.16
N LEU A 164 -1.18 -18.70 -10.64
CA LEU A 164 -2.31 -17.85 -10.97
C LEU A 164 -1.81 -16.60 -11.68
N GLU A 165 -2.58 -16.16 -12.66
CA GLU A 165 -2.32 -14.95 -13.43
C GLU A 165 -3.48 -13.98 -13.24
N PHE A 166 -3.21 -12.86 -12.59
CA PHE A 166 -4.17 -11.79 -12.34
C PHE A 166 -4.11 -10.80 -13.50
N CYS A 167 -5.23 -10.66 -14.20
CA CYS A 167 -5.43 -9.69 -15.25
C CYS A 167 -6.44 -8.64 -14.77
N THR A 168 -6.05 -7.38 -14.73
CA THR A 168 -6.93 -6.23 -14.46
C THR A 168 -7.54 -5.75 -15.77
N GLU A 169 -8.85 -5.57 -15.78
CA GLU A 169 -9.60 -4.83 -16.79
C GLU A 169 -10.07 -3.54 -16.15
N VAL A 170 -9.53 -2.42 -16.61
CA VAL A 170 -9.81 -1.12 -16.03
C VAL A 170 -10.88 -0.42 -16.87
N GLU A 171 -12.08 -0.25 -16.32
CA GLU A 171 -13.11 0.57 -16.96
C GLU A 171 -13.11 1.97 -16.35
N GLN A 172 -12.98 2.98 -17.20
CA GLN A 172 -13.21 4.36 -16.79
C GLN A 172 -14.70 4.54 -16.50
N SER A 173 -15.03 4.74 -15.23
CA SER A 173 -16.42 5.04 -14.87
C SER A 173 -16.82 6.39 -15.47
N THR A 174 -17.98 6.46 -16.12
CA THR A 174 -18.56 7.72 -16.62
C THR A 174 -19.14 8.59 -15.49
N SER A 175 -18.74 8.35 -14.23
CA SER A 175 -19.30 9.04 -13.07
C SER A 175 -18.60 10.38 -12.82
N ARG A 176 -19.37 11.37 -12.37
CA ARG A 176 -18.91 12.76 -12.06
C ARG A 176 -17.75 12.84 -11.06
N PHE A 177 -17.47 11.76 -10.34
CA PHE A 177 -16.43 11.69 -9.30
C PHE A 177 -15.10 11.10 -9.79
N GLY A 178 -14.98 10.72 -11.07
CA GLY A 178 -13.71 10.33 -11.69
C GLY A 178 -13.03 9.10 -11.07
N ARG A 179 -13.73 8.33 -10.21
CA ARG A 179 -13.17 7.10 -9.65
C ARG A 179 -13.12 6.03 -10.73
N GLN A 180 -11.92 5.55 -11.00
CA GLN A 180 -11.66 4.42 -11.87
C GLN A 180 -12.09 3.15 -11.14
N TRP A 181 -13.00 2.39 -11.74
CA TRP A 181 -13.46 1.12 -11.16
C TRP A 181 -12.61 0.00 -11.77
N VAL A 182 -11.98 -0.81 -10.93
CA VAL A 182 -11.07 -1.86 -11.38
C VAL A 182 -11.74 -3.21 -11.17
N TYR A 183 -11.86 -3.96 -12.25
CA TYR A 183 -12.34 -5.33 -12.22
C TYR A 183 -11.22 -6.26 -12.71
N GLY A 184 -11.22 -7.51 -12.25
CA GLY A 184 -10.14 -8.44 -12.59
C GLY A 184 -10.63 -9.84 -12.92
N ARG A 185 -9.73 -10.62 -13.50
CA ARG A 185 -9.89 -12.06 -13.70
C ARG A 185 -8.62 -12.78 -13.29
N ILE A 186 -8.79 -13.94 -12.67
CA ILE A 186 -7.70 -14.82 -12.24
C ILE A 186 -7.70 -16.04 -13.14
N TYR A 187 -6.62 -16.23 -13.90
CA TYR A 187 -6.44 -17.38 -14.77
C TYR A 187 -5.55 -18.43 -14.11
N LEU A 188 -5.94 -19.71 -14.24
CA LEU A 188 -5.08 -20.82 -13.91
C LEU A 188 -4.04 -21.02 -15.01
N VAL A 189 -2.76 -20.82 -14.68
CA VAL A 189 -1.68 -21.08 -15.62
C VAL A 189 -1.24 -22.52 -15.44
N ARG A 190 -1.47 -23.35 -16.46
CA ARG A 190 -0.84 -24.68 -16.52
C ARG A 190 0.66 -24.48 -16.72
N LYS A 191 1.48 -24.96 -15.77
CA LYS A 191 2.90 -25.17 -16.03
C LYS A 191 3.01 -26.12 -17.23
N SER A 192 3.53 -25.62 -18.35
CA SER A 192 3.90 -26.46 -19.48
C SER A 192 4.82 -27.58 -18.97
N ARG A 193 4.59 -28.83 -19.39
CA ARG A 193 5.42 -29.99 -19.00
C ARG A 193 6.91 -29.76 -19.23
N ARG A 194 7.30 -28.86 -20.14
CA ARG A 194 8.71 -28.52 -20.45
C ARG A 194 9.49 -27.82 -19.31
N GLN A 195 8.83 -27.27 -18.29
CA GLN A 195 9.52 -26.55 -17.19
C GLN A 195 9.77 -27.41 -15.93
N ARG A 196 9.57 -28.73 -15.99
CA ARG A 196 9.91 -29.64 -14.87
C ARG A 196 11.28 -30.32 -15.01
N GLU A 197 11.99 -30.09 -16.11
CA GLU A 197 13.24 -30.80 -16.45
C GLU A 197 14.49 -29.89 -16.48
N LEU A 198 14.42 -28.71 -15.87
CA LEU A 198 15.57 -27.84 -15.61
C LEU A 198 15.58 -27.49 -14.12
#